data_AF-A0A8T7EPP4-F1
#
_entry.id   AF-A0A8T7EPP4-F1
#
_cell.length_a   1.000
_cell.length_b   1.000
_cell.length_c   1.000
_cell.angle_alpha   90.00
_cell.angle_beta   90.00
_cell.angle_gamma   90.00
#
_symmetry.space_group_name_H-M   'P 1'
#
loop_
_entity.id
_entity.type
_entity.pdbx_description
1 polymer ?
#
loop_
_entity_poly.entity_id
_entity_poly.type
_entity_poly.pdbx_seq_one_letter_code
_entity_poly.pdbx_strand_id
1 'polypeptide(L)' 'MGVVGTLPGPGELTVLGRTEDSLWIQVATSIGNGWVQRDLVTIVGNTAAIPVVH' A
#
# COMPACT_ATOMS: atom_id res chain seq x y z
N MET A 1 -16.38 8.68 -8.55
CA MET A 1 -15.05 8.07 -8.31
C MET A 1 -14.21 9.12 -7.60
N GLY A 2 -13.98 8.95 -6.29
CA GLY A 2 -13.29 9.95 -5.46
C GLY A 2 -11.94 9.44 -5.03
N VAL A 3 -10.92 10.27 -5.16
CA VAL A 3 -9.59 10.00 -4.60
C VAL A 3 -9.62 10.41 -3.13
N VAL A 4 -9.30 9.49 -2.21
CA VAL A 4 -9.32 9.75 -0.75
C VAL A 4 -8.11 10.60 -0.32
N GLY A 5 -7.03 10.61 -1.11
CA GLY A 5 -5.88 11.48 -0.93
C GLY A 5 -4.80 11.20 -1.97
N THR A 6 -3.94 12.18 -2.23
CA THR A 6 -2.75 12.03 -3.09
C THR A 6 -1.50 12.24 -2.25
N LEU A 7 -0.58 11.28 -2.27
CA LEU A 7 0.73 11.47 -1.63
C LEU A 7 1.69 12.08 -2.65
N PRO A 8 2.23 13.29 -2.44
CA PRO A 8 3.26 13.82 -3.31
C PRO A 8 4.52 12.97 -3.18
N GLY A 9 5.01 12.41 -4.28
CA GLY A 9 6.33 11.79 -4.31
C GLY A 9 7.44 12.83 -4.11
N PRO A 10 8.61 12.46 -3.57
CA PRO A 10 8.99 11.14 -3.04
C PRO A 10 8.62 10.98 -1.56
N GLY A 11 7.77 10.00 -1.25
CA GLY A 11 7.44 9.61 0.12
C GLY A 11 7.43 8.09 0.24
N GLU A 12 8.21 7.55 1.16
CA GLU A 12 8.19 6.12 1.50
C GLU A 12 7.07 5.88 2.52
N LEU A 13 6.25 4.86 2.29
CA LEU A 13 5.18 4.45 3.19
C LEU A 13 5.47 3.06 3.72
N THR A 14 5.20 2.83 5.01
CA THR A 14 5.33 1.50 5.61
C THR A 14 4.23 0.59 5.07
N VAL A 15 4.63 -0.54 4.48
CA VAL A 15 3.73 -1.60 4.06
C VAL A 15 3.27 -2.39 5.28
N LEU A 16 1.96 -2.55 5.43
CA LEU A 16 1.34 -3.29 6.53
C LEU A 16 0.84 -4.66 6.10
N GLY A 17 0.37 -4.78 4.85
CA GLY A 17 -0.26 -6.00 4.34
C GLY A 17 -0.59 -5.92 2.86
N ARG A 18 -1.11 -7.02 2.33
CA ARG A 18 -1.63 -7.13 0.96
C ARG A 18 -2.92 -7.95 0.94
N THR A 19 -3.71 -7.79 -0.11
CA THR A 19 -4.79 -8.73 -0.42
C THR A 19 -4.22 -10.06 -0.93
N GLU A 20 -5.01 -11.13 -0.85
CA GLU A 20 -4.61 -12.46 -1.30
C GLU A 20 -4.26 -12.50 -2.79
N ASP A 21 -5.06 -11.80 -3.61
CA ASP A 21 -4.82 -11.58 -5.04
C ASP A 21 -3.62 -10.65 -5.33
N SER A 22 -3.06 -10.04 -4.29
CA SER A 22 -1.95 -9.08 -4.36
C SER A 22 -2.24 -7.86 -5.24
N LEU A 23 -3.49 -7.51 -5.50
CA LEU A 23 -3.83 -6.31 -6.27
C LEU A 23 -3.74 -5.04 -5.42
N TRP A 24 -3.90 -5.17 -4.11
CA TRP A 24 -3.90 -4.07 -3.17
C TRP A 24 -2.83 -4.24 -2.10
N ILE A 25 -2.18 -3.12 -1.77
CA ILE A 25 -1.20 -3.01 -0.70
C ILE A 25 -1.77 -2.09 0.37
N GLN A 26 -1.79 -2.56 1.61
CA GLN A 26 -2.15 -1.75 2.75
C GLN A 26 -0.92 -1.00 3.24
N VAL A 27 -1.06 0.31 3.41
CA VAL A 27 0.02 1.20 3.84
C VAL A 27 -0.39 2.00 5.07
N ALA A 28 0.57 2.29 5.93
CA ALA A 28 0.39 3.26 7.01
C ALA A 28 0.58 4.69 6.46
N THR A 29 -0.38 5.57 6.72
CA THR A 29 -0.27 7.00 6.43
C THR A 29 -0.42 7.80 7.73
N SER A 30 -0.07 9.09 7.71
CA SER A 30 -0.19 9.97 8.88
C SER A 30 -1.62 10.14 9.39
N ILE A 31 -2.63 9.85 8.55
CA ILE A 31 -4.05 9.95 8.89
C ILE A 31 -4.71 8.59 9.13
N GLY A 32 -3.94 7.51 9.09
CA GLY A 32 -4.43 6.13 9.28
C GLY A 32 -4.01 5.18 8.17
N ASN A 33 -4.52 3.96 8.22
CA ASN A 33 -4.17 2.92 7.26
C ASN A 33 -5.05 3.02 6.01
N GLY A 34 -4.43 2.88 4.83
CA GLY A 34 -5.13 2.97 3.55
C GLY A 34 -4.69 1.88 2.59
N TRP A 35 -5.42 1.75 1.48
CA TRP A 35 -5.11 0.81 0.41
C TRP A 35 -4.68 1.55 -0.85
N VAL A 36 -3.63 1.05 -1.48
CA VAL A 36 -3.14 1.53 -2.78
C VAL A 36 -3.04 0.36 -3.75
N GLN A 37 -3.32 0.60 -5.02
CA GLN A 37 -3.12 -0.41 -6.06
C GLN A 37 -1.62 -0.70 -6.22
N ARG A 38 -1.26 -1.97 -6.30
CA ARG A 38 0.13 -2.39 -6.41
C ARG A 38 0.84 -1.78 -7.62
N ASP A 39 0.14 -1.64 -8.75
CA ASP A 39 0.73 -1.12 -9.99
C ASP A 39 1.06 0.39 -9.94
N LEU A 40 0.58 1.10 -8.92
CA LEU A 40 0.84 2.54 -8.73
C LEU A 40 2.03 2.83 -7.82
N VAL A 41 2.67 1.78 -7.27
CA VAL A 41 3.74 1.92 -6.28
C VAL A 41 4.93 1.03 -6.61
N THR A 42 6.12 1.43 -6.18
CA THR A 42 7.30 0.55 -6.16
C THR A 42 7.45 0.00 -4.76
N ILE A 43 7.43 -1.33 -4.61
CA ILE A 43 7.67 -1.99 -3.33
C ILE A 43 9.16 -2.30 -3.20
N VAL A 44 9.80 -1.79 -2.16
CA VAL A 44 11.19 -2.09 -1.84
C VAL A 44 11.22 -3.17 -0.76
N GLY A 45 11.91 -4.29 -1.03
CA GLY A 45 12.05 -5.42 -0.11
C GLY A 45 11.38 -6.71 -0.61
N ASN A 46 11.18 -7.68 0.30
CA ASN A 46 10.60 -8.98 -0.03
C ASN A 46 9.07 -8.93 -0.01
N THR A 47 8.44 -8.88 -1.18
CA THR A 47 6.97 -8.86 -1.33
C THR A 47 6.29 -10.13 -0.80
N ALA A 48 6.99 -11.27 -0.75
CA ALA A 48 6.45 -12.52 -0.22
C ALA A 48 6.34 -12.50 1.32
N ALA A 49 7.07 -11.61 2.00
CA ALA A 49 7.00 -11.43 3.45
C ALA A 49 5.85 -10.51 3.89
N ILE A 50 5.12 -9.91 2.95
CA ILE A 50 3.99 -9.03 3.26
C ILE A 50 2.80 -9.90 3.73
N PRO A 51 2.25 -9.67 4.93
CA PRO A 51 1.09 -10.41 5.44
C PRO A 51 -0.12 -10.29 4.52
N VAL A 52 -0.86 -11.38 4.34
CA VAL A 52 -2.14 -11.37 3.63
C VAL A 52 -3.26 -11.00 4.62
N VAL A 53 -4.06 -10.01 4.26
CA VAL A 53 -5.25 -9.59 5.00
C VAL A 53 -6.49 -10.14 4.28
N HIS A 54 -7.35 -10.83 5.02
CA HIS A 54 -8.66 -11.35 4.56
C HIS A 54 -9.80 -10.39 4.87
#